data_AF-A0A3L7AG13-F1
#
_entry.id   AF-A0A3L7AG13-F1
#
_cell.length_a   1.000
_cell.length_b   1.000
_cell.length_c   1.000
_cell.angle_alpha   90.00
_cell.angle_beta   90.00
_cell.angle_gamma   90.00
#
_symmetry.space_group_name_H-M   'P 1'
#
loop_
_entity.id
_entity.type
_entity.pdbx_description
1 polymer ?
#
loop_
_entity_poly.entity_id
_entity_poly.type
_entity_poly.pdbx_seq_one_letter_code
_entity_poly.pdbx_strand_id
1 'polypeptide(L)'
;MRDAFSPAWFDGAGVPTPERPAEFARAFRAALADVDIEVAAPAAFTARMLWVALPGARLATCFASGARFARRAAQSGAAGFILLRPVGGRLPVEQCGRRIVLEDRQGALLSLALPFSYTAGDGTRVDHLLMPSDIWQAEGAPGPLPLAAADEASLLLLVHYAGAVMQGLIPLKSERHAALASAHMRDLARVVFFPDDDAAEPDRLAALKGTIAPHLKRRDLSLDMVARLVGVTPRAIQKQFQAEGTTFSAYVLEQRLLAAHAALAAKGPEGARPVSAVAFETGFGDLSYFNRTFRARFGMTPSAFRRGG
;
A
#
# COMPACT_ATOMS: atom_id res chain seq x y z
N MET A 1 8.91 -34.32 22.75
CA MET A 1 7.67 -34.24 21.97
C MET A 1 7.99 -33.35 20.78
N ARG A 2 7.95 -33.84 19.53
CA ARG A 2 8.16 -32.95 18.37
C ARG A 2 7.02 -31.93 18.36
N ASP A 3 7.33 -30.64 18.28
CA ASP A 3 6.30 -29.61 18.14
C ASP A 3 5.49 -29.90 16.87
N ALA A 4 4.16 -29.93 16.98
CA ALA A 4 3.26 -30.31 15.88
C ALA A 4 3.40 -29.43 14.62
N PHE A 5 4.06 -28.28 14.74
CA PHE A 5 4.28 -27.28 13.70
C PHE A 5 5.77 -27.07 13.41
N SER A 6 6.56 -28.15 13.47
CA SER A 6 8.01 -28.11 13.20
C SER A 6 8.31 -27.81 11.72
N PRO A 7 9.41 -27.11 11.40
CA PRO A 7 9.80 -26.85 10.03
C PRO A 7 10.14 -28.14 9.26
N ALA A 8 9.69 -28.20 8.00
CA ALA A 8 10.01 -29.26 7.04
C ALA A 8 10.95 -28.73 5.95
N TRP A 9 11.74 -29.63 5.35
CA TRP A 9 12.85 -29.26 4.49
C TRP A 9 12.89 -30.10 3.22
N PHE A 10 13.34 -29.49 2.14
CA PHE A 10 13.80 -30.14 0.93
C PHE A 10 15.22 -29.68 0.67
N ASP A 11 16.13 -30.62 0.44
CA ASP A 11 17.50 -30.34 0.03
C ASP A 11 17.83 -31.15 -1.22
N GLY A 12 17.96 -30.45 -2.35
CA GLY A 12 18.27 -31.07 -3.64
C GLY A 12 19.68 -31.65 -3.72
N ALA A 13 20.59 -31.35 -2.77
CA ALA A 13 21.93 -31.92 -2.74
C ALA A 13 21.91 -33.45 -2.56
N GLY A 14 20.91 -33.97 -1.84
CA GLY A 14 20.72 -35.41 -1.63
C GLY A 14 19.96 -36.13 -2.76
N VAL A 15 19.51 -35.41 -3.78
CA VAL A 15 18.69 -35.95 -4.88
C VAL A 15 19.55 -36.11 -6.14
N PRO A 16 19.47 -37.23 -6.88
CA PRO A 16 20.15 -37.41 -8.16
C PRO A 16 19.84 -36.28 -9.14
N THR A 17 20.86 -35.73 -9.80
CA THR A 17 20.73 -34.55 -10.68
C THR A 17 19.56 -34.61 -11.67
N PRO A 18 19.30 -35.73 -12.39
CA PRO A 18 18.19 -35.80 -13.34
C PRO A 18 16.80 -35.67 -12.70
N GLU A 19 16.67 -36.04 -11.43
CA GLU A 19 15.39 -36.08 -10.69
C GLU A 19 15.12 -34.79 -9.92
N ARG A 20 16.16 -33.98 -9.64
CA ARG A 20 16.06 -32.76 -8.81
C ARG A 20 14.92 -31.83 -9.19
N PRO A 21 14.68 -31.47 -10.47
CA PRO A 21 13.58 -30.58 -10.83
C PRO A 21 12.21 -31.17 -10.47
N ALA A 22 11.99 -32.44 -10.76
CA ALA A 22 10.72 -33.11 -10.50
C ALA A 22 10.46 -33.27 -8.99
N GLU A 23 11.49 -33.65 -8.24
CA GLU A 23 11.44 -33.78 -6.79
C GLU A 23 11.21 -32.44 -6.08
N PHE A 24 11.89 -31.39 -6.54
CA PHE A 24 11.63 -30.03 -6.06
C PHE A 24 10.21 -29.57 -6.38
N ALA A 25 9.70 -29.82 -7.60
CA ALA A 25 8.34 -29.45 -7.95
C ALA A 25 7.29 -30.18 -7.10
N ARG A 26 7.53 -31.45 -6.79
CA ARG A 26 6.71 -32.24 -5.86
C ARG A 26 6.72 -31.65 -4.45
N ALA A 27 7.91 -31.29 -3.94
CA ALA A 27 8.05 -30.65 -2.63
C ALA A 27 7.35 -29.28 -2.59
N PHE A 28 7.54 -28.44 -3.61
CA PHE A 28 6.91 -27.12 -3.71
C PHE A 28 5.38 -27.23 -3.73
N ARG A 29 4.83 -28.17 -4.51
CA ARG A 29 3.39 -28.45 -4.54
C ARG A 29 2.84 -28.88 -3.19
N ALA A 30 3.55 -29.76 -2.48
CA ALA A 30 3.16 -30.21 -1.15
C ALA A 30 3.23 -29.07 -0.12
N ALA A 31 4.25 -28.21 -0.20
CA ALA A 31 4.54 -27.16 0.76
C ALA A 31 3.73 -25.88 0.53
N LEU A 32 3.48 -25.49 -0.71
CA LEU A 32 2.87 -24.20 -1.06
C LEU A 32 1.63 -24.41 -1.92
N ALA A 33 1.81 -24.45 -3.24
CA ALA A 33 0.71 -24.46 -4.19
C ALA A 33 1.06 -25.30 -5.42
N ASP A 34 0.02 -25.83 -6.05
CA ASP A 34 0.11 -26.46 -7.36
C ASP A 34 0.46 -25.41 -8.42
N VAL A 35 1.72 -25.36 -8.83
CA VAL A 35 2.24 -24.45 -9.87
C VAL A 35 3.14 -25.21 -10.83
N ASP A 36 3.18 -24.75 -12.06
CA ASP A 36 4.12 -25.24 -13.08
C ASP A 36 5.52 -24.68 -12.76
N ILE A 37 6.52 -25.56 -12.71
CA ILE A 37 7.91 -25.18 -12.46
C ILE A 37 8.75 -25.63 -13.66
N GLU A 38 9.24 -24.65 -14.40
CA GLU A 38 10.10 -24.84 -15.56
C GLU A 38 11.54 -24.46 -15.18
N VAL A 39 12.48 -25.37 -15.41
CA VAL A 39 13.89 -25.17 -15.08
C VAL A 39 14.69 -25.02 -16.37
N ALA A 40 15.38 -23.90 -16.54
CA ALA A 40 16.10 -23.60 -17.78
C ALA A 40 17.28 -24.56 -18.03
N ALA A 41 18.01 -24.94 -16.99
CA ALA A 41 19.16 -25.84 -17.06
C ALA A 41 19.03 -26.99 -16.05
N PRO A 42 18.26 -28.06 -16.36
CA PRO A 42 17.99 -29.16 -15.43
C PRO A 42 19.24 -29.81 -14.83
N ALA A 43 20.31 -29.95 -15.62
CA ALA A 43 21.57 -30.55 -15.18
C ALA A 43 22.34 -29.69 -14.16
N ALA A 44 22.15 -28.37 -14.18
CA ALA A 44 22.78 -27.43 -13.25
C ALA A 44 21.84 -27.03 -12.10
N PHE A 45 20.63 -27.61 -12.05
CA PHE A 45 19.61 -27.21 -11.11
C PHE A 45 19.98 -27.54 -9.67
N THR A 46 19.91 -26.53 -8.82
CA THR A 46 20.03 -26.65 -7.37
C THR A 46 18.82 -26.01 -6.72
N ALA A 47 18.29 -26.67 -5.69
CA ALA A 47 17.21 -26.11 -4.91
C ALA A 47 17.24 -26.56 -3.46
N ARG A 48 16.86 -25.65 -2.58
CA ARG A 48 16.64 -25.89 -1.15
C ARG A 48 15.37 -25.18 -0.75
N MET A 49 14.57 -25.82 0.09
CA MET A 49 13.34 -25.20 0.59
C MET A 49 13.13 -25.57 2.04
N LEU A 50 12.65 -24.60 2.80
CA LEU A 50 12.20 -24.75 4.17
C LEU A 50 10.77 -24.26 4.24
N TRP A 51 9.88 -24.95 4.95
CA TRP A 51 8.54 -24.44 5.20
C TRP A 51 7.98 -24.84 6.56
N VAL A 52 7.04 -24.03 7.05
CA VAL A 52 6.21 -24.30 8.22
C VAL A 52 4.75 -24.23 7.78
N ALA A 53 4.00 -25.30 8.04
CA ALA A 53 2.57 -25.33 7.82
C ALA A 53 1.85 -24.95 9.11
N LEU A 54 0.91 -24.01 9.02
CA LEU A 54 0.04 -23.58 10.11
C LEU A 54 -1.43 -23.79 9.70
N PRO A 55 -2.38 -23.76 10.65
CA PRO A 55 -3.79 -23.75 10.31
C PRO A 55 -4.12 -22.56 9.39
N GLY A 56 -4.44 -22.83 8.13
CA GLY A 56 -4.81 -21.81 7.15
C GLY A 56 -3.69 -20.84 6.77
N ALA A 57 -2.41 -21.18 6.93
CA ALA A 57 -1.30 -20.40 6.37
C ALA A 57 -0.08 -21.30 6.16
N ARG A 58 0.78 -20.97 5.20
CA ARG A 58 2.07 -21.64 5.04
C ARG A 58 3.17 -20.63 4.76
N LEU A 59 4.25 -20.76 5.51
CA LEU A 59 5.47 -19.98 5.33
C LEU A 59 6.49 -20.85 4.65
N ALA A 60 7.17 -20.34 3.64
CA ALA A 60 8.31 -21.02 3.06
C ALA A 60 9.41 -20.06 2.67
N THR A 61 10.63 -20.57 2.66
CA THR A 61 11.78 -19.92 2.04
C THR A 61 12.35 -20.88 1.01
N CYS A 62 12.49 -20.41 -0.21
CA CYS A 62 12.94 -21.20 -1.35
C CYS A 62 14.21 -20.59 -1.95
N PHE A 63 15.16 -21.45 -2.27
CA PHE A 63 16.31 -21.17 -3.12
C PHE A 63 16.18 -22.11 -4.32
N ALA A 64 16.10 -21.58 -5.54
CA ALA A 64 16.02 -22.39 -6.75
C ALA A 64 16.75 -21.67 -7.89
N SER A 65 17.76 -22.32 -8.47
CA SER A 65 18.55 -21.72 -9.56
C SER A 65 17.78 -21.77 -10.90
N GLY A 66 17.54 -20.62 -11.52
CA GLY A 66 17.01 -20.53 -12.88
C GLY A 66 15.65 -21.21 -13.08
N ALA A 67 14.76 -21.10 -12.09
CA ALA A 67 13.42 -21.68 -12.12
C ALA A 67 12.35 -20.63 -12.39
N ARG A 68 11.50 -20.91 -13.38
CA ARG A 68 10.27 -20.16 -13.65
C ARG A 68 9.10 -20.89 -13.00
N PHE A 69 8.36 -20.15 -12.19
CA PHE A 69 7.14 -20.60 -11.54
C PHE A 69 5.96 -19.95 -12.26
N ALA A 70 4.98 -20.74 -12.65
CA ALA A 70 3.86 -20.23 -13.43
C ALA A 70 2.55 -20.95 -13.13
N ARG A 71 1.46 -20.26 -13.42
CA ARG A 71 0.14 -20.84 -13.65
C ARG A 71 -0.33 -20.34 -15.01
N ARG A 72 -0.53 -21.26 -15.95
CA ARG A 72 -0.90 -20.91 -17.34
C ARG A 72 -2.38 -20.55 -17.52
N ALA A 73 -3.27 -21.17 -16.75
CA ALA A 73 -4.70 -20.96 -16.84
C ALA A 73 -5.32 -20.66 -15.47
N ALA A 74 -6.39 -19.88 -15.46
CA ALA A 74 -7.16 -19.64 -14.24
C ALA A 74 -7.66 -20.98 -13.69
N GLN A 75 -7.55 -21.16 -12.37
CA GLN A 75 -8.01 -22.38 -11.70
C GLN A 75 -9.16 -22.03 -10.77
N SER A 76 -10.37 -22.44 -11.17
CA SER A 76 -11.54 -22.33 -10.31
C SER A 76 -11.33 -23.17 -9.05
N GLY A 77 -11.52 -22.57 -7.87
CA GLY A 77 -11.29 -23.22 -6.58
C GLY A 77 -9.86 -23.14 -6.02
N ALA A 78 -8.90 -22.53 -6.73
CA ALA A 78 -7.60 -22.16 -6.15
C ALA A 78 -7.79 -20.98 -5.17
N ALA A 79 -8.22 -21.32 -3.96
CA ALA A 79 -8.72 -20.38 -2.95
C ALA A 79 -7.58 -19.80 -2.10
N GLY A 80 -6.67 -19.03 -2.71
CA GLY A 80 -5.61 -18.38 -1.95
C GLY A 80 -4.78 -17.34 -2.70
N PHE A 81 -3.99 -16.64 -1.93
CA PHE A 81 -3.01 -15.66 -2.38
C PHE A 81 -1.64 -16.06 -1.89
N ILE A 82 -0.62 -15.68 -2.65
CA ILE A 82 0.77 -15.89 -2.28
C ILE A 82 1.50 -14.55 -2.27
N LEU A 83 2.13 -14.25 -1.14
CA LEU A 83 3.13 -13.21 -1.03
C LEU A 83 4.46 -13.76 -1.55
N LEU A 84 5.12 -13.00 -2.41
CA LEU A 84 6.48 -13.26 -2.88
C LEU A 84 7.39 -12.14 -2.39
N ARG A 85 8.56 -12.49 -1.83
CA ARG A 85 9.57 -11.51 -1.44
C ARG A 85 10.99 -12.02 -1.76
N PRO A 86 11.68 -11.47 -2.77
CA PRO A 86 13.09 -11.79 -2.97
C PRO A 86 13.96 -11.28 -1.81
N VAL A 87 14.97 -12.06 -1.46
CA VAL A 87 16.04 -11.68 -0.54
C VAL A 87 17.36 -11.86 -1.29
N GLY A 88 17.88 -10.75 -1.80
CA GLY A 88 18.95 -10.67 -2.78
C GLY A 88 18.42 -10.85 -4.21
N GLY A 89 18.92 -10.02 -5.13
CA GLY A 89 18.55 -10.08 -6.55
C GLY A 89 17.22 -9.39 -6.88
N ARG A 90 16.71 -9.67 -8.09
CA ARG A 90 15.49 -9.08 -8.64
C ARG A 90 14.52 -10.19 -9.01
N LEU A 91 13.24 -9.99 -8.76
CA LEU A 91 12.19 -10.97 -9.08
C LEU A 91 11.14 -10.33 -10.01
N PRO A 92 11.24 -10.56 -11.33
CA PRO A 92 10.17 -10.21 -12.25
C PRO A 92 8.92 -11.04 -11.94
N VAL A 93 7.79 -10.37 -11.75
CA VAL A 93 6.48 -10.98 -11.49
C VAL A 93 5.47 -10.45 -12.50
N GLU A 94 4.67 -11.33 -13.07
CA GLU A 94 3.61 -10.99 -14.00
C GLU A 94 2.31 -11.69 -13.60
N GLN A 95 1.19 -10.97 -13.63
CA GLN A 95 -0.15 -11.53 -13.44
C GLN A 95 -1.16 -10.69 -14.23
N CYS A 96 -2.00 -11.36 -15.02
CA CYS A 96 -3.02 -10.73 -15.88
C CYS A 96 -2.48 -9.56 -16.72
N GLY A 97 -1.30 -9.73 -17.34
CA GLY A 97 -0.67 -8.71 -18.20
C GLY A 97 -0.03 -7.54 -17.47
N ARG A 98 -0.18 -7.43 -16.14
CA ARG A 98 0.58 -6.49 -15.32
C ARG A 98 1.91 -7.13 -14.94
N ARG A 99 3.01 -6.44 -15.26
CA ARG A 99 4.36 -6.86 -14.92
C ARG A 99 5.00 -5.86 -13.96
N ILE A 100 5.60 -6.37 -12.89
CA ILE A 100 6.45 -5.61 -11.96
C ILE A 100 7.79 -6.33 -11.83
N VAL A 101 8.81 -5.62 -11.32
CA VAL A 101 10.06 -6.22 -10.90
C VAL A 101 10.25 -5.85 -9.44
N LEU A 102 10.27 -6.87 -8.58
CA LEU A 102 10.59 -6.68 -7.17
C LEU A 102 12.10 -6.57 -7.02
N GLU A 103 12.54 -5.47 -6.43
CA GLU A 103 13.90 -5.30 -5.97
C GLU A 103 14.09 -5.99 -4.61
N ASP A 104 15.34 -5.98 -4.11
CA ASP A 104 15.69 -6.64 -2.86
C ASP A 104 14.72 -6.27 -1.72
N ARG A 105 14.18 -7.29 -1.04
CA ARG A 105 13.30 -7.19 0.14
C ARG A 105 11.94 -6.54 -0.06
N GLN A 106 11.61 -6.08 -1.26
CA GLN A 106 10.25 -5.73 -1.63
C GLN A 106 9.37 -6.97 -1.72
N GLY A 107 8.06 -6.80 -1.70
CA GLY A 107 7.14 -7.93 -1.83
C GLY A 107 6.00 -7.66 -2.80
N ALA A 108 5.38 -8.74 -3.27
CA ALA A 108 4.12 -8.65 -4.00
C ALA A 108 3.14 -9.73 -3.55
N LEU A 109 1.88 -9.35 -3.46
CA LEU A 109 0.76 -10.27 -3.29
C LEU A 109 0.13 -10.55 -4.66
N LEU A 110 -0.05 -11.82 -4.99
CA LEU A 110 -0.73 -12.26 -6.21
C LEU A 110 -1.80 -13.31 -5.91
N SER A 111 -2.84 -13.35 -6.74
CA SER A 111 -3.90 -14.36 -6.63
C SER A 111 -3.47 -15.69 -7.26
N LEU A 112 -3.63 -16.80 -6.55
CA LEU A 112 -3.39 -18.12 -7.14
C LEU A 112 -4.51 -18.58 -8.08
N ALA A 113 -5.66 -17.91 -8.10
CA ALA A 113 -6.76 -18.24 -9.00
C ALA A 113 -6.52 -17.74 -10.44
N LEU A 114 -5.62 -16.76 -10.62
CA LEU A 114 -5.35 -16.12 -11.89
C LEU A 114 -4.05 -16.64 -12.53
N PRO A 115 -3.90 -16.55 -13.87
CA PRO A 115 -2.61 -16.81 -14.51
C PRO A 115 -1.53 -15.86 -14.00
N PHE A 116 -0.35 -16.41 -13.70
CA PHE A 116 0.81 -15.65 -13.26
C PHE A 116 2.11 -16.32 -13.68
N SER A 117 3.20 -15.56 -13.65
CA SER A 117 4.54 -16.15 -13.62
C SER A 117 5.55 -15.28 -12.90
N TYR A 118 6.54 -15.91 -12.30
CA TYR A 118 7.74 -15.25 -11.79
C TYR A 118 8.97 -16.13 -12.01
N THR A 119 10.14 -15.54 -12.14
CA THR A 119 11.39 -16.29 -12.37
C THR A 119 12.40 -15.93 -11.31
N ALA A 120 12.81 -16.93 -10.51
CA ALA A 120 13.90 -16.77 -9.57
C ALA A 120 15.23 -16.93 -10.32
N GLY A 121 16.09 -15.90 -10.24
CA GLY A 121 17.44 -15.96 -10.78
C GLY A 121 18.33 -16.90 -9.97
N ASP A 122 19.53 -17.15 -10.47
CA ASP A 122 20.49 -18.04 -9.80
C ASP A 122 20.82 -17.56 -8.38
N GLY A 123 20.63 -18.46 -7.40
CA GLY A 123 20.85 -18.16 -5.99
C GLY A 123 19.85 -17.21 -5.34
N THR A 124 18.82 -16.75 -6.06
CA THR A 124 17.79 -15.87 -5.49
C THR A 124 17.00 -16.62 -4.43
N ARG A 125 17.03 -16.11 -3.20
CA ARG A 125 16.13 -16.55 -2.15
C ARG A 125 14.79 -15.87 -2.35
N VAL A 126 13.71 -16.63 -2.31
CA VAL A 126 12.34 -16.09 -2.31
C VAL A 126 11.64 -16.59 -1.06
N ASP A 127 11.17 -15.67 -0.25
CA ASP A 127 10.27 -15.95 0.87
C ASP A 127 8.82 -15.93 0.36
N HIS A 128 8.04 -16.92 0.80
CA HIS A 128 6.65 -17.13 0.43
C HIS A 128 5.77 -17.14 1.68
N LEU A 129 4.64 -16.46 1.61
CA LEU A 129 3.53 -16.62 2.56
C LEU A 129 2.26 -16.94 1.76
N LEU A 130 1.78 -18.16 1.92
CA LEU A 130 0.53 -18.65 1.36
C LEU A 130 -0.60 -18.47 2.36
N MET A 131 -1.72 -17.96 1.88
CA MET A 131 -2.88 -17.65 2.70
C MET A 131 -4.19 -17.90 1.92
N PRO A 132 -5.26 -18.38 2.60
CA PRO A 132 -6.55 -18.71 1.99
C PRO A 132 -7.36 -17.48 1.60
N SER A 133 -8.23 -17.60 0.59
CA SER A 133 -8.97 -16.46 0.03
C SER A 133 -10.05 -15.87 0.94
N ASP A 134 -10.49 -16.58 1.98
CA ASP A 134 -11.47 -16.11 2.98
C ASP A 134 -11.02 -14.83 3.69
N ILE A 135 -9.71 -14.68 3.90
CA ILE A 135 -9.06 -13.48 4.43
C ILE A 135 -9.40 -12.25 3.59
N TRP A 136 -9.59 -12.41 2.29
CA TRP A 136 -9.84 -11.31 1.38
C TRP A 136 -11.32 -11.09 1.11
N GLN A 137 -12.12 -12.15 1.12
CA GLN A 137 -13.57 -12.05 0.98
C GLN A 137 -14.23 -11.31 2.15
N ALA A 138 -13.71 -11.48 3.37
CA ALA A 138 -14.21 -10.79 4.56
C ALA A 138 -14.04 -9.26 4.52
N GLU A 139 -13.09 -8.75 3.72
CA GLU A 139 -12.86 -7.30 3.52
C GLU A 139 -13.66 -6.74 2.33
N GLY A 140 -14.59 -7.53 1.78
CA GLY A 140 -15.42 -7.10 0.63
C GLY A 140 -14.66 -7.00 -0.69
N ALA A 141 -13.44 -7.53 -0.79
CA ALA A 141 -12.67 -7.51 -2.03
C ALA A 141 -13.40 -8.31 -3.13
N PRO A 142 -13.83 -7.65 -4.23
CA PRO A 142 -14.58 -8.33 -5.28
C PRO A 142 -13.62 -9.13 -6.17
N GLY A 143 -13.62 -10.44 -5.99
CA GLY A 143 -12.90 -11.37 -6.87
C GLY A 143 -11.38 -11.44 -6.61
N PRO A 144 -10.62 -12.09 -7.52
CA PRO A 144 -9.19 -12.24 -7.33
C PRO A 144 -8.50 -10.87 -7.43
N LEU A 145 -7.68 -10.56 -6.43
CA LEU A 145 -6.99 -9.27 -6.33
C LEU A 145 -5.99 -9.07 -7.47
N PRO A 146 -5.85 -7.82 -7.97
CA PRO A 146 -4.77 -7.47 -8.86
C PRO A 146 -3.42 -7.57 -8.13
N LEU A 147 -2.36 -7.86 -8.89
CA LEU A 147 -0.99 -7.85 -8.42
C LEU A 147 -0.66 -6.55 -7.66
N ALA A 148 -0.41 -6.67 -6.36
CA ALA A 148 -0.14 -5.56 -5.45
C ALA A 148 1.29 -5.64 -4.93
N ALA A 149 2.04 -4.55 -5.02
CA ALA A 149 3.41 -4.46 -4.53
C ALA A 149 3.48 -3.72 -3.20
N ALA A 150 4.44 -4.08 -2.36
CA ALA A 150 4.76 -3.42 -1.11
C ALA A 150 6.28 -3.20 -1.01
N ASP A 151 6.67 -2.07 -0.42
CA ASP A 151 8.06 -1.78 -0.12
C ASP A 151 8.57 -2.58 1.10
N GLU A 152 9.89 -2.57 1.32
CA GLU A 152 10.50 -3.27 2.45
C GLU A 152 9.96 -2.75 3.80
N ALA A 153 9.81 -1.42 3.93
CA ALA A 153 9.41 -0.77 5.17
C ALA A 153 8.03 -1.25 5.65
N SER A 154 7.07 -1.34 4.74
CA SER A 154 5.72 -1.82 5.01
C SER A 154 5.71 -3.29 5.41
N LEU A 155 6.64 -4.09 4.88
CA LEU A 155 6.72 -5.53 5.15
C LEU A 155 7.48 -5.88 6.44
N LEU A 156 8.19 -4.94 7.06
CA LEU A 156 9.09 -5.26 8.18
C LEU A 156 8.38 -6.00 9.31
N LEU A 157 7.20 -5.56 9.74
CA LEU A 157 6.50 -6.20 10.86
C LEU A 157 6.09 -7.64 10.52
N LEU A 158 5.50 -7.84 9.33
CA LEU A 158 5.12 -9.16 8.82
C LEU A 158 6.34 -10.08 8.70
N VAL A 159 7.43 -9.60 8.10
CA VAL A 159 8.63 -10.40 7.83
C VAL A 159 9.36 -10.77 9.12
N HIS A 160 9.49 -9.85 10.08
CA HIS A 160 10.11 -10.18 11.37
C HIS A 160 9.27 -11.20 12.15
N TYR A 161 7.95 -11.06 12.15
CA TYR A 161 7.06 -12.01 12.79
C TYR A 161 7.14 -13.41 12.13
N ALA A 162 7.03 -13.46 10.80
CA ALA A 162 7.19 -14.70 10.03
C ALA A 162 8.58 -15.33 10.25
N GLY A 163 9.64 -14.53 10.29
CA GLY A 163 10.99 -14.97 10.60
C GLY A 163 11.11 -15.59 11.99
N ALA A 164 10.49 -14.99 13.00
CA ALA A 164 10.47 -15.53 14.37
C ALA A 164 9.70 -16.86 14.46
N VAL A 165 8.61 -17.02 13.69
CA VAL A 165 7.91 -18.31 13.56
C VAL A 165 8.82 -19.36 12.89
N MET A 166 9.41 -19.02 11.74
CA MET A 166 10.27 -19.94 10.98
C MET A 166 11.51 -20.39 11.75
N GLN A 167 12.08 -19.52 12.58
CA GLN A 167 13.24 -19.82 13.44
C GLN A 167 12.84 -20.56 14.73
N GLY A 168 11.56 -20.77 15.00
CA GLY A 168 11.08 -21.42 16.22
C GLY A 168 11.22 -20.55 17.48
N LEU A 169 11.40 -19.23 17.33
CA LEU A 169 11.46 -18.29 18.46
C LEU A 169 10.08 -18.09 19.09
N ILE A 170 9.01 -18.34 18.33
CA ILE A 170 7.63 -18.34 18.82
C ILE A 170 7.21 -19.80 19.08
N PRO A 171 6.98 -20.21 20.33
CA PRO A 171 6.72 -21.61 20.67
C PRO A 171 5.30 -22.04 20.27
N LEU A 172 5.18 -22.81 19.18
CA LEU A 172 3.90 -23.32 18.66
C LEU A 172 3.56 -24.70 19.26
N LYS A 173 3.26 -24.73 20.56
CA LYS A 173 3.06 -25.99 21.31
C LYS A 173 1.67 -26.62 21.15
N SER A 174 0.72 -25.91 20.53
CA SER A 174 -0.66 -26.38 20.37
C SER A 174 -1.29 -25.78 19.12
N GLU A 175 -2.39 -26.38 18.67
CA GLU A 175 -3.17 -25.88 17.53
C GLU A 175 -3.66 -24.44 17.75
N ARG A 176 -4.02 -24.08 18.99
CA ARG A 176 -4.42 -22.71 19.35
C ARG A 176 -3.28 -21.71 19.18
N HIS A 177 -2.04 -22.07 19.53
CA HIS A 177 -0.87 -21.20 19.30
C HIS A 177 -0.62 -21.02 17.80
N ALA A 178 -0.70 -22.09 17.01
CA ALA A 178 -0.49 -22.03 15.57
C ALA A 178 -1.60 -21.24 14.85
N ALA A 179 -2.85 -21.40 15.28
CA ALA A 179 -3.98 -20.63 14.78
C ALA A 179 -3.82 -19.13 15.10
N LEU A 180 -3.38 -18.78 16.31
CA LEU A 180 -3.09 -17.39 16.67
C LEU A 180 -1.96 -16.81 15.81
N ALA A 181 -0.88 -17.57 15.59
CA ALA A 181 0.22 -17.12 14.73
C ALA A 181 -0.22 -16.91 13.28
N SER A 182 -1.02 -17.82 12.75
CA SER A 182 -1.64 -17.70 11.42
C SER A 182 -2.55 -16.46 11.32
N ALA A 183 -3.41 -16.24 12.32
CA ALA A 183 -4.27 -15.06 12.39
C ALA A 183 -3.46 -13.75 12.42
N HIS A 184 -2.41 -13.69 13.24
CA HIS A 184 -1.57 -12.49 13.32
C HIS A 184 -0.86 -12.20 12.00
N MET A 185 -0.30 -13.21 11.32
CA MET A 185 0.31 -12.98 9.99
C MET A 185 -0.70 -12.51 8.95
N ARG A 186 -1.90 -13.06 9.00
CA ARG A 186 -3.02 -12.65 8.17
C ARG A 186 -3.37 -11.18 8.41
N ASP A 187 -3.48 -10.75 9.66
CA ASP A 187 -3.78 -9.35 10.01
C ASP A 187 -2.66 -8.40 9.55
N LEU A 188 -1.40 -8.78 9.76
CA LEU A 188 -0.26 -8.00 9.28
C LEU A 188 -0.24 -7.89 7.75
N ALA A 189 -0.48 -8.98 7.03
CA ALA A 189 -0.57 -8.96 5.58
C ALA A 189 -1.76 -8.12 5.08
N ARG A 190 -2.90 -8.17 5.78
CA ARG A 190 -4.04 -7.29 5.49
C ARG A 190 -3.64 -5.83 5.58
N VAL A 191 -3.04 -5.39 6.68
CA VAL A 191 -2.60 -3.99 6.84
C VAL A 191 -1.66 -3.53 5.71
N VAL A 192 -0.77 -4.41 5.23
CA VAL A 192 0.17 -4.07 4.14
C VAL A 192 -0.52 -3.91 2.77
N PHE A 193 -1.43 -4.81 2.43
CA PHE A 193 -1.99 -4.90 1.07
C PHE A 193 -3.42 -4.36 0.93
N PHE A 194 -4.09 -4.16 2.06
CA PHE A 194 -5.43 -3.62 2.24
C PHE A 194 -5.35 -2.59 3.36
N PRO A 195 -4.64 -1.47 3.15
CA PRO A 195 -4.84 -0.33 4.02
C PRO A 195 -6.34 -0.05 4.10
N ASP A 196 -6.83 0.28 5.29
CA ASP A 196 -8.21 0.75 5.46
C ASP A 196 -8.53 1.77 4.36
N ASP A 197 -9.79 1.88 3.92
CA ASP A 197 -10.20 3.00 3.05
C ASP A 197 -9.80 4.37 3.68
N ASP A 198 -9.53 4.39 4.98
CA ASP A 198 -9.00 5.52 5.75
C ASP A 198 -7.46 5.63 5.83
N ALA A 199 -6.70 4.58 5.46
CA ALA A 199 -5.26 4.46 5.71
C ALA A 199 -4.39 4.30 4.44
N ALA A 200 -4.82 4.78 3.27
CA ALA A 200 -3.88 5.10 2.17
C ALA A 200 -4.52 6.00 1.09
N GLU A 201 -4.59 7.29 1.39
CA GLU A 201 -4.15 8.27 0.39
C GLU A 201 -2.94 9.00 1.01
N PRO A 202 -1.78 9.11 0.33
CA PRO A 202 -0.85 10.18 0.67
C PRO A 202 -1.64 11.48 0.59
N ASP A 203 -1.98 12.05 1.75
CA ASP A 203 -3.01 13.06 2.00
C ASP A 203 -3.45 13.79 0.72
N ARG A 204 -4.36 13.15 -0.04
CA ARG A 204 -4.86 13.66 -1.33
C ARG A 204 -5.44 15.04 -1.14
N LEU A 205 -5.96 15.30 0.06
CA LEU A 205 -6.46 16.59 0.46
C LEU A 205 -5.33 17.56 0.78
N ALA A 206 -4.22 17.21 1.43
CA ALA A 206 -3.04 18.08 1.51
C ALA A 206 -2.43 18.35 0.14
N ALA A 207 -2.34 17.36 -0.76
CA ALA A 207 -1.88 17.58 -2.13
C ALA A 207 -2.82 18.53 -2.88
N LEU A 208 -4.13 18.38 -2.69
CA LEU A 208 -5.14 19.26 -3.24
C LEU A 208 -5.07 20.68 -2.63
N LYS A 209 -4.92 20.79 -1.30
CA LYS A 209 -4.71 22.05 -0.58
C LYS A 209 -3.43 22.74 -1.05
N GLY A 210 -2.36 21.98 -1.26
CA GLY A 210 -1.09 22.44 -1.84
C GLY A 210 -1.25 22.94 -3.28
N THR A 211 -2.13 22.32 -4.07
CA THR A 211 -2.49 22.78 -5.42
C THR A 211 -3.36 24.05 -5.38
N ILE A 212 -4.23 24.19 -4.39
CA ILE A 212 -5.11 25.36 -4.23
C ILE A 212 -4.33 26.59 -3.74
N ALA A 213 -3.36 26.40 -2.84
CA ALA A 213 -2.67 27.49 -2.15
C ALA A 213 -2.08 28.58 -3.08
N PRO A 214 -1.37 28.23 -4.18
CA PRO A 214 -0.87 29.22 -5.15
C PRO A 214 -1.97 30.03 -5.86
N HIS A 215 -3.20 29.51 -5.89
CA HIS A 215 -4.32 30.11 -6.60
C HIS A 215 -5.29 30.88 -5.71
N LEU A 216 -5.09 30.93 -4.38
CA LEU A 216 -6.03 31.56 -3.45
C LEU A 216 -6.36 33.03 -3.77
N LYS A 217 -5.40 33.78 -4.33
CA LYS A 217 -5.56 35.19 -4.71
C LYS A 217 -6.39 35.39 -5.98
N ARG A 218 -6.61 34.34 -6.77
CA ARG A 218 -7.42 34.39 -7.99
C ARG A 218 -8.89 34.53 -7.65
N ARG A 219 -9.53 35.62 -8.08
CA ARG A 219 -10.96 35.86 -7.83
C ARG A 219 -11.86 34.83 -8.54
N ASP A 220 -11.37 34.29 -9.65
CA ASP A 220 -12.02 33.26 -10.47
C ASP A 220 -11.68 31.81 -10.03
N LEU A 221 -11.01 31.63 -8.89
CA LEU A 221 -10.76 30.32 -8.30
C LEU A 221 -12.09 29.60 -8.07
N SER A 222 -12.31 28.55 -8.85
CA SER A 222 -13.50 27.72 -8.84
C SER A 222 -13.14 26.25 -8.69
N LEU A 223 -14.10 25.47 -8.22
CA LEU A 223 -13.97 24.03 -8.09
C LEU A 223 -13.62 23.37 -9.44
N ASP A 224 -14.25 23.83 -10.54
CA ASP A 224 -13.99 23.33 -11.90
C ASP A 224 -12.58 23.64 -12.38
N MET A 225 -12.02 24.79 -12.00
CA MET A 225 -10.64 25.13 -12.34
C MET A 225 -9.67 24.17 -11.65
N VAL A 226 -9.87 23.91 -10.36
CA VAL A 226 -9.02 23.00 -9.58
C VAL A 226 -9.17 21.56 -10.08
N ALA A 227 -10.40 21.13 -10.39
CA ALA A 227 -10.68 19.83 -10.98
C ALA A 227 -9.90 19.60 -12.29
N ARG A 228 -9.86 20.60 -13.17
CA ARG A 228 -9.06 20.55 -14.41
C ARG A 228 -7.55 20.51 -14.14
N LEU A 229 -7.06 21.26 -13.15
CA LEU A 229 -5.63 21.32 -12.81
C LEU A 229 -5.10 19.98 -12.28
N VAL A 230 -5.91 19.24 -11.52
CA VAL A 230 -5.50 17.97 -10.90
C VAL A 230 -5.98 16.72 -11.67
N GLY A 231 -6.73 16.90 -12.75
CA GLY A 231 -7.20 15.80 -13.61
C GLY A 231 -8.31 14.94 -13.00
N VAL A 232 -9.19 15.53 -12.18
CA VAL A 232 -10.30 14.82 -11.52
C VAL A 232 -11.65 15.51 -11.75
N THR A 233 -12.74 14.89 -11.31
CA THR A 233 -14.08 15.51 -11.37
C THR A 233 -14.32 16.45 -10.19
N PRO A 234 -15.14 17.52 -10.34
CA PRO A 234 -15.55 18.39 -9.24
C PRO A 234 -16.16 17.62 -8.06
N ARG A 235 -16.93 16.57 -8.35
CA ARG A 235 -17.56 15.68 -7.36
C ARG A 235 -16.54 14.93 -6.51
N ALA A 236 -15.40 14.53 -7.08
CA ALA A 236 -14.33 13.88 -6.35
C ALA A 236 -13.70 14.83 -5.32
N ILE A 237 -13.44 16.08 -5.71
CA ILE A 237 -12.93 17.11 -4.79
C ILE A 237 -13.94 17.42 -3.67
N GLN A 238 -15.23 17.54 -4.00
CA GLN A 238 -16.27 17.77 -3.00
C GLN A 238 -16.31 16.66 -1.96
N LYS A 239 -16.24 15.39 -2.38
CA LYS A 239 -16.21 14.24 -1.48
C LYS A 239 -15.02 14.32 -0.50
N GLN A 240 -13.86 14.78 -0.98
CA GLN A 240 -12.67 14.94 -0.15
C GLN A 240 -12.85 16.02 0.94
N PHE A 241 -13.36 17.21 0.59
CA PHE A 241 -13.62 18.24 1.60
C PHE A 241 -14.74 17.86 2.56
N GLN A 242 -15.76 17.14 2.09
CA GLN A 242 -16.86 16.63 2.93
C GLN A 242 -16.37 15.64 3.98
N ALA A 243 -15.40 14.79 3.65
CA ALA A 243 -14.79 13.86 4.61
C ALA A 243 -14.12 14.58 5.79
N GLU A 244 -13.58 15.79 5.58
CA GLU A 244 -13.06 16.66 6.65
C GLU A 244 -14.13 17.54 7.32
N GLY A 245 -15.41 17.33 7.01
CA GLY A 245 -16.50 18.12 7.59
C GLY A 245 -16.57 19.56 7.07
N THR A 246 -15.99 19.85 5.90
CA THR A 246 -16.01 21.18 5.29
C THR A 246 -16.44 21.15 3.83
N THR A 247 -16.40 22.30 3.16
CA THR A 247 -16.62 22.41 1.71
C THR A 247 -15.46 23.15 1.07
N PHE A 248 -15.25 22.94 -0.23
CA PHE A 248 -14.24 23.68 -0.99
C PHE A 248 -14.37 25.20 -0.81
N SER A 249 -15.58 25.75 -0.93
CA SER A 249 -15.83 27.18 -0.80
C SER A 249 -15.57 27.69 0.62
N ALA A 250 -15.93 26.92 1.65
CA ALA A 250 -15.64 27.26 3.04
C ALA A 250 -14.13 27.24 3.33
N TYR A 251 -13.42 26.23 2.82
CA TYR A 251 -11.97 26.15 2.92
C TYR A 251 -11.28 27.34 2.26
N VAL A 252 -11.63 27.67 1.01
CA VAL A 252 -11.06 28.83 0.29
C VAL A 252 -11.35 30.13 1.04
N LEU A 253 -12.58 30.32 1.53
CA LEU A 253 -12.95 31.50 2.31
C LEU A 253 -12.08 31.62 3.57
N GLU A 254 -11.93 30.53 4.34
CA GLU A 254 -11.11 30.52 5.55
C GLU A 254 -9.65 30.88 5.24
N GLN A 255 -9.04 30.27 4.22
CA GLN A 255 -7.65 30.58 3.84
C GLN A 255 -7.47 32.04 3.40
N ARG A 256 -8.43 32.61 2.66
CA ARG A 256 -8.39 34.03 2.27
C ARG A 256 -8.55 34.96 3.48
N LEU A 257 -9.41 34.60 4.43
CA LEU A 257 -9.61 35.36 5.67
C LEU A 257 -8.36 35.34 6.55
N LEU A 258 -7.70 34.19 6.69
CA LEU A 258 -6.43 34.06 7.42
C LEU A 258 -5.31 34.87 6.75
N ALA A 259 -5.20 34.83 5.42
CA ALA A 259 -4.25 35.65 4.69
C ALA A 259 -4.51 37.15 4.87
N ALA A 260 -5.77 37.58 4.85
CA ALA A 260 -6.15 38.97 5.10
C ALA A 260 -5.84 39.39 6.53
N HIS A 261 -6.13 38.54 7.51
CA HIS A 261 -5.80 38.79 8.91
C HIS A 261 -4.30 38.98 9.11
N ALA A 262 -3.47 38.11 8.53
CA ALA A 262 -2.02 38.23 8.57
C ALA A 262 -1.52 39.54 7.92
N ALA A 263 -2.07 39.90 6.75
CA ALA A 263 -1.71 41.14 6.08
C ALA A 263 -2.15 42.40 6.86
N LEU A 264 -3.28 42.34 7.57
CA LEU A 264 -3.74 43.44 8.43
C LEU A 264 -2.93 43.58 9.72
N ALA A 265 -2.31 42.51 10.20
CA ALA A 265 -1.46 42.50 11.40
C ALA A 265 0.00 42.90 11.11
N ALA A 266 0.42 42.98 9.84
CA ALA A 266 1.78 43.33 9.45
C ALA A 266 2.14 44.78 9.85
N LYS A 267 3.32 44.97 10.43
CA LYS A 267 3.87 46.29 10.81
C LYS A 267 4.81 46.82 9.70
N GLY A 268 4.84 48.14 9.49
CA GLY A 268 5.68 48.80 8.46
C GLY A 268 4.88 49.28 7.23
N PRO A 269 5.53 49.52 6.07
CA PRO A 269 4.87 50.06 4.86
C PRO A 269 3.69 49.20 4.37
N GLU A 270 3.73 47.89 4.63
CA GLU A 270 2.63 46.97 4.31
C GLU A 270 1.38 47.23 5.17
N GLY A 271 1.54 47.71 6.41
CA GLY A 271 0.44 48.07 7.32
C GLY A 271 -0.29 49.36 6.95
N ALA A 272 0.29 50.19 6.07
CA ALA A 272 -0.32 51.43 5.57
C ALA A 272 -1.31 51.20 4.40
N ARG A 273 -1.38 49.99 3.83
CA ARG A 273 -2.25 49.70 2.68
C ARG A 273 -3.73 49.81 3.06
N PRO A 274 -4.59 50.45 2.27
CA PRO A 274 -6.01 50.54 2.61
C PRO A 274 -6.64 49.15 2.75
N VAL A 275 -7.63 49.02 3.65
CA VAL A 275 -8.33 47.74 3.90
C VAL A 275 -8.91 47.15 2.61
N SER A 276 -9.36 48.00 1.70
CA SER A 276 -9.83 47.59 0.37
C SER A 276 -8.74 46.92 -0.47
N ALA A 277 -7.51 47.42 -0.45
CA ALA A 277 -6.39 46.79 -1.16
C ALA A 277 -6.09 45.40 -0.58
N VAL A 278 -6.05 45.27 0.76
CA VAL A 278 -5.85 43.97 1.42
C VAL A 278 -6.93 42.95 1.06
N ALA A 279 -8.20 43.37 1.02
CA ALA A 279 -9.29 42.50 0.58
C ALA A 279 -9.08 42.00 -0.86
N PHE A 280 -8.73 42.90 -1.79
CA PHE A 280 -8.53 42.55 -3.20
C PHE A 280 -7.28 41.69 -3.44
N GLU A 281 -6.18 41.95 -2.73
CA GLU A 281 -4.92 41.20 -2.81
C GLU A 281 -5.05 39.77 -2.26
N THR A 282 -5.99 39.56 -1.33
CA THR A 282 -6.27 38.24 -0.75
C THR A 282 -7.38 37.49 -1.47
N GLY A 283 -7.82 37.99 -2.64
CA GLY A 283 -8.71 37.26 -3.54
C GLY A 283 -10.21 37.51 -3.33
N PHE A 284 -10.60 38.49 -2.51
CA PHE A 284 -11.99 38.93 -2.44
C PHE A 284 -12.34 39.80 -3.66
N GLY A 285 -13.54 39.61 -4.21
CA GLY A 285 -14.08 40.43 -5.31
C GLY A 285 -15.01 41.55 -4.84
N ASP A 286 -15.53 41.47 -3.62
CA ASP A 286 -16.50 42.41 -3.05
C ASP A 286 -16.11 42.80 -1.62
N LEU A 287 -16.04 44.11 -1.36
CA LEU A 287 -15.61 44.65 -0.08
C LEU A 287 -16.67 44.46 1.01
N SER A 288 -17.95 44.52 0.65
CA SER A 288 -19.07 44.31 1.57
C SER A 288 -19.09 42.86 2.06
N TYR A 289 -18.91 41.90 1.16
CA TYR A 289 -18.77 40.48 1.49
C TYR A 289 -17.56 40.22 2.39
N PHE A 290 -16.38 40.75 2.03
CA PHE A 290 -15.18 40.66 2.86
C PHE A 290 -15.41 41.16 4.30
N ASN A 291 -15.97 42.36 4.46
CA ASN A 291 -16.21 42.94 5.77
C ASN A 291 -17.16 42.08 6.63
N ARG A 292 -18.23 41.54 6.00
CA ARG A 292 -19.18 40.65 6.69
C ARG A 292 -18.52 39.35 7.13
N THR A 293 -17.82 38.66 6.23
CA THR A 293 -17.20 37.35 6.53
C THR A 293 -16.02 37.48 7.49
N PHE A 294 -15.25 38.56 7.39
CA PHE A 294 -14.15 38.83 8.32
C PHE A 294 -14.68 39.09 9.73
N ARG A 295 -15.72 39.92 9.88
CA ARG A 295 -16.35 40.16 11.18
C ARG A 295 -16.97 38.89 11.76
N ALA A 296 -17.63 38.08 10.93
CA ALA A 296 -18.19 36.81 11.36
C ALA A 296 -17.11 35.86 11.90
N ARG A 297 -15.94 35.83 11.26
CA ARG A 297 -14.84 34.92 11.62
C ARG A 297 -13.98 35.39 12.81
N PHE A 298 -13.74 36.69 12.92
CA PHE A 298 -12.79 37.27 13.90
C PHE A 298 -13.45 38.19 14.94
N GLY A 299 -14.77 38.32 14.93
CA GLY A 299 -15.55 39.08 15.92
C GLY A 299 -15.54 40.60 15.75
N MET A 300 -14.69 41.16 14.88
CA MET A 300 -14.56 42.60 14.66
C MET A 300 -14.35 42.97 13.20
N THR A 301 -14.55 44.24 12.85
CA THR A 301 -14.33 44.70 11.47
C THR A 301 -12.82 44.76 11.14
N PRO A 302 -12.42 44.57 9.87
CA PRO A 302 -11.02 44.68 9.45
C PRO A 302 -10.36 46.02 9.86
N SER A 303 -11.13 47.11 9.80
CA SER A 303 -10.66 48.45 10.18
C SER A 303 -10.49 48.59 11.69
N ALA A 304 -11.36 47.97 12.49
CA ALA A 304 -11.23 47.95 13.94
C ALA A 304 -10.04 47.07 14.37
N PHE A 305 -9.89 45.89 13.75
CA PHE A 305 -8.75 45.00 13.97
C PHE A 305 -7.42 45.72 13.77
N ARG A 306 -7.30 46.49 12.68
CA ARG A 306 -6.09 47.26 12.40
C ARG A 306 -5.81 48.38 13.39
N ARG A 307 -6.83 49.04 13.93
CA ARG A 307 -6.64 50.13 14.91
C ARG A 307 -6.32 49.64 16.31
N GLY A 308 -6.60 48.37 16.61
CA GLY A 308 -6.51 47.79 17.95
C GLY A 308 -5.30 46.88 18.20
N GLY A 309 -4.41 46.69 17.22
CA GLY A 309 -3.14 45.93 17.35
C GLY A 309 -1.93 46.80 17.07
#